data_AF-Q47FZ8-F1
#
_entry.id   AF-Q47FZ8-F1
#
_cell.length_a   1.000
_cell.length_b   1.000
_cell.length_c   1.000
_cell.angle_alpha   90.00
_cell.angle_beta   90.00
_cell.angle_gamma   90.00
#
_symmetry.space_group_name_H-M   'P 1'
#
loop_
_entity.id
_entity.type
_entity.pdbx_description
1 polymer ?
#
loop_
_entity_poly.entity_id
_entity_poly.type
_entity_poly.pdbx_seq_one_letter_code
_entity_poly.pdbx_strand_id
1 'polypeptide(L)'
;MEKIQYEVGDMVFAAEDILNDGGMPGIDEEEGLIAAAGTRGVVVHFGVAEMDETQEIYLVQFENGPDGNLGNPVGCLPEELTQEEAISA
;
A
#
# COMPACT_ATOMS: atom_id res chain seq x y z
N MET A 1 -2.08 3.43 22.94
CA MET A 1 -2.95 2.36 22.41
C MET A 1 -2.65 2.34 20.94
N GLU A 2 -1.78 1.42 20.51
CA GLU A 2 -1.52 1.16 19.09
C GLU A 2 -2.86 0.97 18.39
N LYS A 3 -3.19 1.90 17.49
CA LYS A 3 -4.37 1.79 16.63
C LYS A 3 -3.92 1.22 15.30
N ILE A 4 -3.26 0.06 15.35
CA ILE A 4 -2.98 -0.71 14.14
C ILE A 4 -4.34 -0.99 13.49
N GLN A 5 -4.54 -0.40 12.31
CA GLN A 5 -5.77 -0.48 11.55
C GLN A 5 -5.86 -1.79 10.77
N TYR A 6 -4.71 -2.29 10.30
CA TYR A 6 -4.59 -3.49 9.49
C TYR A 6 -3.49 -4.41 10.02
N GLU A 7 -3.76 -5.71 10.12
CA GLU A 7 -2.78 -6.69 10.57
C GLU A 7 -2.03 -7.33 9.41
N VAL A 8 -0.86 -7.92 9.68
CA VAL A 8 -0.12 -8.68 8.67
C VAL A 8 -0.94 -9.89 8.23
N GLY A 9 -1.15 -10.01 6.92
CA GLY A 9 -2.01 -11.00 6.28
C GLY A 9 -3.40 -10.48 5.95
N ASP A 10 -3.77 -9.27 6.39
CA ASP A 10 -5.04 -8.66 6.00
C ASP A 10 -5.04 -8.30 4.52
N MET A 11 -6.19 -8.57 3.90
CA MET A 11 -6.49 -8.16 2.55
C MET A 11 -6.96 -6.71 2.58
N VAL A 12 -6.30 -5.87 1.78
CA VAL A 12 -6.62 -4.44 1.64
C VAL A 12 -6.70 -4.09 0.16
N PHE A 13 -7.31 -2.95 -0.12
CA PHE A 13 -7.42 -2.37 -1.44
C PHE A 13 -6.87 -0.95 -1.40
N ALA A 14 -6.28 -0.52 -2.51
CA ALA A 14 -5.90 0.88 -2.67
C ALA A 14 -7.18 1.75 -2.71
N ALA A 15 -7.33 2.69 -1.79
CA ALA A 15 -8.48 3.59 -1.76
C ALA A 15 -8.41 4.62 -2.91
N GLU A 16 -7.20 4.98 -3.31
CA GLU A 16 -6.88 5.89 -4.41
C GLU A 16 -5.69 5.36 -5.23
N ASP A 17 -5.32 6.07 -6.29
CA ASP A 17 -4.16 5.70 -7.11
C ASP A 17 -2.87 5.94 -6.31
N ILE A 18 -2.21 4.85 -5.91
CA ILE A 18 -0.93 4.89 -5.19
C ILE A 18 0.18 5.09 -6.22
N LEU A 19 0.81 6.25 -6.17
CA LEU A 19 1.90 6.64 -7.07
C LEU A 19 3.24 6.52 -6.34
N ASN A 20 4.31 6.32 -7.11
CA ASN A 20 5.66 6.34 -6.58
C ASN A 20 6.04 7.78 -6.19
N ASP A 21 6.18 8.00 -4.89
CA ASP A 21 6.64 9.26 -4.28
C ASP A 21 8.16 9.48 -4.41
N GLY A 22 8.85 8.59 -5.14
CA GLY A 22 10.30 8.61 -5.33
C GLY A 22 11.05 7.76 -4.28
N GLY A 23 10.34 7.08 -3.38
CA GLY A 23 10.92 6.22 -2.35
C GLY A 23 11.22 4.79 -2.81
N MET A 24 10.63 4.31 -3.92
CA MET A 24 10.71 2.90 -4.30
C MET A 24 11.87 2.61 -5.29
N PRO A 25 12.90 1.85 -4.88
CA PRO A 25 14.00 1.48 -5.78
C PRO A 25 13.51 0.49 -6.85
N GLY A 26 13.63 0.88 -8.12
CA GLY A 26 13.25 0.04 -9.27
C GLY A 26 12.08 0.57 -10.11
N ILE A 27 11.46 1.68 -9.72
CA ILE A 27 10.59 2.48 -10.59
C ILE A 27 11.34 3.78 -10.90
N ASP A 28 11.85 3.91 -12.12
CA ASP A 28 12.65 5.06 -12.59
C ASP A 28 11.81 6.33 -12.81
N GLU A 29 10.48 6.22 -12.86
CA GLU A 29 9.56 7.34 -13.04
C GLU A 29 9.05 7.85 -11.66
N GLU A 30 9.39 9.10 -11.34
CA GLU A 30 8.63 9.89 -10.36
C GLU A 30 7.14 9.84 -10.75
N GLU A 31 6.26 9.58 -9.79
CA GLU A 31 4.82 9.40 -10.01
C GLU A 31 4.42 8.15 -10.81
N GLY A 32 5.32 7.17 -10.97
CA GLY A 32 4.96 5.88 -11.58
C GLY A 32 3.82 5.20 -10.81
N LEU A 33 2.74 4.81 -11.50
CA LEU A 33 1.59 4.15 -10.88
C LEU A 33 2.05 2.83 -10.26
N ILE A 34 2.04 2.78 -8.93
CA ILE A 34 2.30 1.56 -8.19
C ILE A 34 1.02 0.74 -8.20
N ALA A 35 -0.04 1.22 -7.57
CA ALA A 35 -1.30 0.50 -7.51
C ALA A 35 -2.45 1.43 -7.90
N ALA A 36 -3.26 1.03 -8.87
CA ALA A 36 -4.48 1.77 -9.19
C ALA A 36 -5.49 1.65 -8.05
N ALA A 37 -6.36 2.64 -7.88
CA ALA A 37 -7.48 2.55 -6.95
C ALA A 37 -8.28 1.26 -7.17
N GLY A 38 -8.61 0.57 -6.08
CA GLY A 38 -9.28 -0.73 -6.08
C GLY A 38 -8.34 -1.93 -6.33
N THR A 39 -7.05 -1.72 -6.54
CA THR A 39 -6.09 -2.83 -6.66
C THR A 39 -6.00 -3.56 -5.34
N ARG A 40 -6.17 -4.88 -5.40
CA ARG A 40 -6.06 -5.74 -4.23
C ARG A 40 -4.59 -5.91 -3.82
N GLY A 41 -4.36 -5.86 -2.52
CA GLY A 41 -3.08 -6.14 -1.92
C GLY A 41 -3.22 -6.87 -0.59
N VAL A 42 -2.07 -7.26 -0.06
CA VAL A 42 -1.95 -7.91 1.25
C VAL A 42 -0.93 -7.17 2.10
N VAL A 43 -1.30 -6.89 3.35
CA VAL A 43 -0.39 -6.29 4.32
C VAL A 43 0.66 -7.32 4.69
N VAL A 44 1.92 -7.02 4.44
CA VAL A 44 3.04 -7.90 4.78
C VAL A 44 3.84 -7.42 5.98
N HIS A 45 3.75 -6.12 6.30
CA HIS A 45 4.35 -5.54 7.49
C HIS A 45 3.67 -4.22 7.84
N PHE A 46 3.85 -3.75 9.07
CA PHE A 46 3.46 -2.40 9.48
C PHE A 46 4.49 -1.86 10.47
N GLY A 47 4.61 -0.53 10.53
CA GLY A 47 5.53 0.15 11.41
C GLY A 47 5.17 1.63 11.52
N VAL A 48 6.11 2.41 12.04
CA VAL A 48 5.99 3.87 12.11
C VAL A 48 7.16 4.50 11.38
N ALA A 49 6.98 5.71 10.85
CA ALA A 49 8.07 6.44 10.22
C ALA A 49 9.17 6.76 11.25
N GLU A 50 10.44 6.51 10.92
CA GLU A 50 11.55 6.78 11.84
C GLU A 50 11.66 8.27 12.23
N MET A 51 11.17 9.16 11.36
CA MET A 51 11.13 10.60 11.62
C MET A 51 9.94 11.03 12.47
N ASP A 52 8.85 10.25 12.48
CA ASP A 52 7.63 10.56 13.20
C ASP A 52 6.88 9.29 13.60
N GLU A 53 7.00 8.91 14.89
CA GLU A 53 6.37 7.71 15.44
C GLU A 53 4.83 7.79 15.48
N THR A 54 4.24 8.94 15.11
CA THR A 54 2.78 9.10 15.00
C THR A 54 2.26 8.76 13.60
N GLN A 55 3.14 8.72 12.61
CA GLN A 55 2.78 8.27 11.26
C GLN A 55 2.96 6.77 11.12
N GLU A 56 1.84 6.07 11.05
CA GLU A 56 1.78 4.64 10.77
C GLU A 56 1.99 4.38 9.28
N ILE A 57 2.85 3.42 8.97
CA ILE A 57 3.15 2.99 7.60
C ILE A 57 2.88 1.50 7.49
N TYR A 58 2.08 1.12 6.50
CA TYR A 58 1.74 -0.26 6.18
C TYR A 58 2.49 -0.65 4.92
N LEU A 59 3.24 -1.75 4.99
CA LEU A 59 3.85 -2.36 3.82
C LEU A 59 2.86 -3.33 3.19
N VAL A 60 2.39 -2.98 2.00
CA VAL A 60 1.40 -3.76 1.25
C VAL A 60 2.03 -4.26 -0.04
N GLN A 61 1.84 -5.54 -0.34
CA GLN A 61 2.15 -6.09 -1.65
C GLN A 61 0.87 -6.15 -2.48
N PHE A 62 0.82 -5.36 -3.54
CA PHE A 62 -0.31 -5.33 -4.47
C PHE A 62 -0.16 -6.37 -5.57
N GLU A 63 -1.27 -6.78 -6.17
CA GLU A 63 -1.31 -7.65 -7.34
C GLU A 63 -1.05 -6.88 -8.66
N ASN A 64 -0.06 -5.99 -8.63
CA ASN A 64 0.38 -5.16 -9.75
C ASN A 64 1.67 -5.68 -10.41
N GLY A 65 2.21 -6.79 -9.93
CA GLY A 65 3.49 -7.34 -10.38
C GLY A 65 3.42 -7.98 -11.78
N PRO A 66 4.56 -8.08 -12.48
CA PRO A 66 4.62 -8.74 -13.77
C PRO A 66 4.20 -10.21 -13.66
N ASP A 67 3.57 -10.71 -14.72
CA ASP A 67 3.09 -12.11 -14.85
C ASP A 67 2.06 -12.55 -13.78
N GLY A 68 1.35 -11.59 -13.17
CA GLY A 68 0.32 -11.87 -12.17
C GLY A 68 0.87 -12.22 -10.78
N ASN A 69 2.13 -11.86 -10.52
CA ASN A 69 2.71 -11.95 -9.19
C ASN A 69 2.40 -10.71 -8.35
N LEU A 70 2.62 -10.84 -7.04
CA LEU A 70 2.65 -9.68 -6.14
C LEU A 70 3.85 -8.80 -6.50
N GLY A 71 3.64 -7.49 -6.56
CA GLY A 71 4.70 -6.51 -6.75
C GLY A 71 5.58 -6.36 -5.52
N ASN A 72 6.51 -5.40 -5.58
CA ASN A 72 7.33 -5.06 -4.42
C ASN A 72 6.46 -4.53 -3.27
N PRO A 73 6.86 -4.73 -2.00
CA PRO A 73 6.15 -4.16 -0.87
C PRO A 73 6.22 -2.63 -0.92
N VAL A 74 5.07 -1.99 -0.81
CA VAL A 74 4.86 -0.55 -0.94
C VAL A 74 4.48 -0.02 0.44
N GLY A 75 5.16 1.02 0.90
CA GLY A 75 4.77 1.74 2.11
C GLY A 75 3.57 2.63 1.81
N CYS A 76 2.43 2.36 2.44
CA CYS A 76 1.20 3.12 2.29
C CYS A 76 0.75 3.62 3.66
N LEU A 77 0.14 4.80 3.68
CA LEU A 77 -0.54 5.33 4.86
C LEU A 77 -1.86 4.58 5.08
N PRO A 78 -2.36 4.50 6.32
CA PRO A 78 -3.65 3.88 6.61
C PRO A 78 -4.82 4.54 5.88
N GLU A 79 -4.71 5.83 5.56
CA GLU A 79 -5.73 6.59 4.81
C GLU A 79 -5.78 6.27 3.31
N GLU A 80 -4.69 5.74 2.75
CA GLU A 80 -4.60 5.32 1.34
C GLU A 80 -5.11 3.89 1.13
N LEU A 81 -5.40 3.17 2.22
CA LEU A 81 -5.84 1.78 2.23
C LEU A 81 -7.27 1.67 2.69
N THR A 82 -7.98 0.68 2.17
CA THR A 82 -9.34 0.33 2.60
C THR A 82 -9.56 -1.18 2.57
N GLN A 83 -10.42 -1.69 3.45
CA GLN A 83 -10.93 -3.07 3.37
C GLN A 83 -12.28 -3.15 2.64
N GLU A 84 -12.86 -2.00 2.27
CA GLU A 84 -14.04 -1.97 1.43
C GLU A 84 -13.61 -2.15 -0.02
N GLU A 85 -14.01 -3.26 -0.64
CA GLU A 85 -13.96 -3.36 -2.09
C GLU A 85 -14.69 -2.14 -2.66
N ALA A 86 -14.00 -1.32 -3.44
CA ALA A 86 -14.62 -0.23 -4.16
C ALA A 86 -15.63 -0.84 -5.15
N ILE A 87 -16.88 -1.00 -4.71
CA ILE A 87 -17.98 -1.46 -5.54
C ILE A 87 -18.17 -0.34 -6.56
N SER A 88 -17.56 -0.51 -7.74
CA SER A 88 -17.89 0.29 -8.91
C SER A 88 -19.37 0.03 -9.21
N ALA A 89 -20.22 0.96 -8.77
CA ALA A 89 -21.65 0.98 -9.01
C ALA A 89 -21.97 1.43 -10.45
#